data_AF-A0A534WPU4-F1
#
_entry.id   AF-A0A534WPU4-F1
#
_cell.length_a   1.000
_cell.length_b   1.000
_cell.length_c   1.000
_cell.angle_alpha   90.00
_cell.angle_beta   90.00
_cell.angle_gamma   90.00
#
_symmetry.space_group_name_H-M   'P 1'
#
loop_
_entity.id
_entity.type
_entity.pdbx_description
1 polymer ?
#
loop_
_entity_poly.entity_id
_entity_poly.type
_entity_poly.pdbx_seq_one_letter_code
_entity_poly.pdbx_strand_id
1 'polypeptide(L)'
;MTLAEALEPLHRSYLRRLDEMVARLPEGAALSERTTRDDDGRLVLGEDGLPLRFDVADARDGHTWEVHGARPDEPLQREVRVGRVEVRLEAGNWEELPVVCVFDGRPLPEDAEALATLLRAFTIFAWYGGFAGARAARGAPGADRWTGRAHGIRVELRDGELWAVLDLGTCPPAAVEALCTALSGYCEERVPLAYLRLGGKP
;
A
#
# COMPACT_ATOMS: atom_id res chain seq x y z
N MET A 1 -15.69 -10.26 -11.55
CA MET A 1 -14.91 -9.02 -11.42
C MET A 1 -14.10 -9.09 -10.13
N THR A 2 -12.77 -9.08 -10.20
CA THR A 2 -11.88 -9.29 -9.06
C THR A 2 -11.74 -8.03 -8.20
N LEU A 3 -11.03 -8.16 -7.06
CA LEU A 3 -10.67 -7.01 -6.22
C LEU A 3 -9.67 -6.10 -6.93
N ALA A 4 -8.66 -6.66 -7.61
CA ALA A 4 -7.71 -5.89 -8.39
C ALA A 4 -8.41 -5.01 -9.45
N GLU A 5 -9.39 -5.56 -10.17
CA GLU A 5 -10.19 -4.80 -11.14
C GLU A 5 -11.00 -3.65 -10.49
N ALA A 6 -11.36 -3.77 -9.21
CA ALA A 6 -12.07 -2.71 -8.47
C ALA A 6 -11.20 -1.52 -8.13
N LEU A 7 -9.94 -1.80 -7.81
CA LEU A 7 -8.95 -0.86 -7.30
C LEU A 7 -8.14 -0.21 -8.44
N GLU A 8 -8.20 -0.78 -9.63
CA GLU A 8 -7.54 -0.26 -10.84
C GLU A 8 -7.78 1.24 -11.10
N PRO A 9 -8.98 1.84 -10.89
CA PRO A 9 -9.17 3.28 -11.02
C PRO A 9 -8.27 4.11 -10.09
N LEU A 10 -8.12 3.70 -8.82
CA LEU A 10 -7.27 4.38 -7.83
C LEU A 10 -5.80 4.33 -8.25
N HIS A 11 -5.33 3.14 -8.62
CA HIS A 11 -3.95 2.93 -9.05
C HIS A 11 -3.62 3.72 -10.32
N ARG A 12 -4.51 3.71 -11.33
CA ARG A 12 -4.33 4.51 -12.55
C ARG A 12 -4.26 6.01 -12.26
N SER A 13 -5.10 6.49 -11.35
CA SER A 13 -5.08 7.89 -10.91
C SER A 13 -3.76 8.27 -10.29
N TYR A 14 -3.22 7.39 -9.44
CA TYR A 14 -1.90 7.56 -8.84
C TYR A 14 -0.78 7.62 -9.90
N LEU A 15 -0.73 6.67 -10.84
CA LEU A 15 0.29 6.68 -11.90
C LEU A 15 0.22 7.94 -12.77
N ARG A 16 -0.97 8.40 -13.15
CA ARG A 16 -1.16 9.65 -13.91
C ARG A 16 -0.55 10.85 -13.18
N ARG A 17 -0.73 10.92 -11.86
CA ARG A 17 -0.17 12.01 -11.03
C ARG A 17 1.34 11.97 -10.95
N LEU A 18 1.93 10.78 -10.86
CA LEU A 18 3.38 10.65 -10.96
C LEU A 18 3.89 11.19 -12.30
N ASP A 19 3.20 10.88 -13.41
CA ASP A 19 3.55 11.43 -14.73
C ASP A 19 3.39 12.98 -14.78
N GLU A 20 2.32 13.53 -14.19
CA GLU A 20 2.13 14.98 -14.08
C GLU A 20 3.20 15.67 -13.22
N MET A 21 3.62 15.04 -12.12
CA MET A 21 4.72 15.51 -11.28
C MET A 21 6.01 15.52 -12.09
N VAL A 22 6.34 14.41 -12.76
CA VAL A 22 7.54 14.28 -13.58
C VAL A 22 7.59 15.36 -14.68
N ALA A 23 6.44 15.69 -15.28
CA ALA A 23 6.36 16.74 -16.30
C ALA A 23 6.69 18.16 -15.79
N ARG A 24 6.58 18.40 -14.47
CA ARG A 24 6.94 19.68 -13.83
C ARG A 24 8.40 19.76 -13.39
N LEU A 25 9.13 18.65 -13.47
CA LEU A 25 10.52 18.61 -13.06
C LEU A 25 11.43 19.27 -14.12
N PRO A 26 12.48 19.99 -13.71
CA PRO A 26 13.47 20.50 -14.64
C PRO A 26 14.12 19.39 -15.47
N GLU A 27 14.48 19.69 -16.72
CA GLU A 27 15.27 18.78 -17.54
C GLU A 27 16.59 18.44 -16.82
N GLY A 28 16.86 17.15 -16.64
CA GLY A 28 18.01 16.66 -15.86
C GLY A 28 17.80 16.55 -14.35
N ALA A 29 16.58 16.73 -13.83
CA ALA A 29 16.26 16.35 -12.45
C ALA A 29 16.52 14.86 -12.23
N ALA A 30 17.41 14.54 -11.29
CA ALA A 30 17.70 13.18 -10.89
C ALA A 30 16.90 12.87 -9.63
N LEU A 31 15.75 12.21 -9.81
CA LEU A 31 14.96 11.70 -8.70
C LEU A 31 15.69 10.49 -8.12
N SER A 32 15.99 10.53 -6.82
CA SER A 32 16.57 9.38 -6.13
C SER A 32 15.68 8.89 -5.01
N GLU A 33 15.25 7.63 -5.10
CA GLU A 33 14.74 6.86 -3.95
C GLU A 33 15.92 6.58 -3.00
N ARG A 34 16.20 7.48 -2.06
CA ARG A 34 17.26 7.24 -1.07
C ARG A 34 16.70 6.42 0.08
N THR A 35 17.29 5.25 0.27
CA THR A 35 17.15 4.49 1.51
C THR A 35 18.29 4.87 2.43
N THR A 36 17.97 5.16 3.69
CA THR A 36 19.00 5.41 4.71
C THR A 36 19.83 4.14 4.91
N ARG A 37 21.16 4.28 4.87
CA ARG A 37 22.10 3.19 5.13
C ARG A 37 23.00 3.53 6.31
N ASP A 38 23.39 2.51 7.07
CA ASP A 38 24.36 2.64 8.15
C ASP A 38 25.79 2.78 7.59
N ASP A 39 26.76 2.96 8.49
CA ASP A 39 28.17 3.11 8.12
C ASP A 39 28.76 1.85 7.43
N ASP A 40 28.11 0.69 7.62
CA ASP A 40 28.44 -0.58 6.95
C ASP A 40 27.73 -0.74 5.59
N GLY A 41 26.99 0.28 5.15
CA GLY A 41 26.24 0.27 3.90
C GLY A 41 24.97 -0.58 3.91
N ARG A 42 24.51 -1.05 5.08
CA ARG A 42 23.28 -1.82 5.25
C ARG A 42 22.08 -0.90 5.40
N LEU A 43 20.89 -1.38 5.03
CA LEU A 43 19.67 -0.58 5.16
C LEU A 43 19.35 -0.35 6.64
N VAL A 44 19.13 0.92 7.01
CA VAL A 44 18.59 1.28 8.32
C VAL A 44 17.08 1.07 8.28
N LEU A 45 16.59 0.23 9.19
CA LEU A 45 15.17 -0.09 9.34
C LEU A 45 14.59 0.70 10.51
N GLY A 46 13.39 1.25 10.33
CA GLY A 46 12.58 1.83 11.42
C GLY A 46 11.92 0.77 12.29
N GLU A 47 11.12 1.21 13.28
CA GLU A 47 10.47 0.35 14.28
C GLU A 47 9.58 -0.77 13.69
N ASP A 48 9.12 -0.60 12.45
CA ASP A 48 8.27 -1.56 11.75
C ASP A 48 9.01 -2.40 10.69
N GLY A 49 10.35 -2.37 10.67
CA GLY A 49 11.16 -3.16 9.74
C GLY A 49 11.21 -2.61 8.30
N LEU A 50 10.70 -1.41 8.08
CA LEU A 50 10.74 -0.68 6.81
C LEU A 50 11.85 0.38 6.81
N PRO A 51 12.48 0.69 5.65
CA PRO A 51 13.42 1.79 5.56
C PRO A 51 12.81 3.14 5.96
N LEU A 52 13.59 3.99 6.62
CA LEU A 52 13.15 5.35 6.99
C LEU A 52 12.95 6.21 5.73
N ARG A 53 11.66 6.40 5.40
CA ARG A 53 11.00 7.40 4.54
C ARG A 53 11.52 7.60 3.10
N PHE A 54 10.55 7.60 2.17
CA PHE A 54 10.66 7.98 0.77
C PHE A 54 10.50 9.50 0.64
N ASP A 55 11.52 10.18 0.13
CA ASP A 55 11.38 11.54 -0.38
C ASP A 55 11.88 11.57 -1.83
N VAL A 56 11.05 12.06 -2.73
CA VAL A 56 11.48 12.41 -4.10
C VAL A 56 12.21 13.74 -3.99
N ALA A 57 13.53 13.68 -3.89
CA ALA A 57 14.39 14.85 -3.86
C ALA A 57 15.17 14.99 -5.18
N ASP A 58 15.39 16.23 -5.63
CA ASP A 58 16.40 16.50 -6.64
C ASP A 58 17.79 16.18 -6.06
N ALA A 59 18.52 15.26 -6.68
CA ALA A 59 19.86 14.91 -6.22
C ALA A 59 20.89 16.06 -6.30
N ARG A 60 20.56 17.19 -6.97
CA ARG A 60 21.43 18.35 -7.14
C ARG A 60 21.33 19.36 -6.00
N ASP A 61 20.11 19.62 -5.52
CA ASP A 61 19.85 20.69 -4.54
C ASP A 61 19.05 20.23 -3.30
N GLY A 62 18.58 18.97 -3.28
CA GLY A 62 17.83 18.41 -2.17
C GLY A 62 16.38 18.90 -2.08
N HIS A 63 15.88 19.62 -3.09
CA HIS A 63 14.50 20.08 -3.10
C HIS A 63 13.53 18.89 -3.19
N THR A 64 12.59 18.81 -2.26
CA THR A 64 11.56 17.77 -2.21
C THR A 64 10.27 18.26 -2.84
N TRP A 65 9.71 17.49 -3.77
CA TRP A 65 8.37 17.75 -4.30
C TRP A 65 7.35 16.93 -3.52
N GLU A 66 6.43 17.60 -2.83
CA GLU A 66 5.36 16.89 -2.12
C GLU A 66 4.47 16.13 -3.10
N VAL A 67 4.40 14.81 -2.92
CA VAL A 67 3.42 13.94 -3.55
C VAL A 67 2.35 13.64 -2.51
N HIS A 68 1.62 14.68 -2.08
CA HIS A 68 0.56 14.53 -1.10
C HIS A 68 -0.75 15.18 -1.59
N GLY A 69 -1.87 14.52 -1.30
CA GLY A 69 -3.19 15.14 -1.37
C GLY A 69 -3.93 15.02 -2.70
N ALA A 70 -3.88 13.88 -3.36
CA ALA A 70 -4.82 13.66 -4.46
C ALA A 70 -6.27 13.58 -3.99
N ARG A 71 -7.13 14.26 -4.74
CA ARG A 71 -8.57 14.06 -4.64
C ARG A 71 -8.91 12.68 -5.24
N PRO A 72 -9.78 11.90 -4.59
CA PRO A 72 -10.02 10.52 -4.98
C PRO A 72 -10.67 10.44 -6.36
N ASP A 73 -10.09 9.65 -7.25
CA ASP A 73 -10.92 8.83 -8.14
C ASP A 73 -11.54 7.73 -7.26
N GLU A 74 -12.81 7.40 -7.44
CA GLU A 74 -13.43 6.37 -6.61
C GLU A 74 -13.09 4.97 -7.16
N PRO A 75 -12.76 3.99 -6.30
CA PRO A 75 -12.83 2.60 -6.75
C PRO A 75 -14.27 2.30 -7.18
N LEU A 76 -14.47 1.22 -7.93
CA LEU A 76 -15.83 0.77 -8.20
C LEU A 76 -16.49 0.43 -6.85
N GLN A 77 -17.39 1.29 -6.35
CA GLN A 77 -18.06 1.11 -5.07
C GLN A 77 -18.84 -0.20 -5.08
N ARG A 78 -18.40 -1.16 -4.26
CA ARG A 78 -19.04 -2.47 -4.10
C ARG A 78 -18.44 -3.24 -2.94
N GLU A 79 -19.15 -4.29 -2.56
CA GLU A 79 -18.64 -5.36 -1.73
C GLU A 79 -18.04 -6.45 -2.63
N VAL A 80 -16.79 -6.86 -2.33
CA VAL A 80 -16.09 -7.96 -3.01
C VAL A 80 -15.80 -9.04 -1.98
N ARG A 81 -15.99 -10.31 -2.30
CA ARG A 81 -15.60 -11.41 -1.40
C ARG A 81 -14.33 -12.08 -1.91
N VAL A 82 -13.34 -12.20 -1.03
CA VAL A 82 -12.08 -12.91 -1.28
C VAL A 82 -11.99 -14.02 -0.24
N GLY A 83 -12.31 -15.25 -0.66
CA GLY A 83 -12.47 -16.38 0.25
C GLY A 83 -13.51 -16.10 1.34
N ARG A 84 -13.09 -16.11 2.62
CA ARG A 84 -13.95 -15.81 3.78
C ARG A 84 -14.11 -14.33 4.07
N VAL A 85 -13.24 -13.48 3.52
CA VAL A 85 -13.22 -12.05 3.83
C VAL A 85 -14.18 -11.31 2.90
N GLU A 86 -15.16 -10.65 3.50
CA GLU A 86 -15.92 -9.59 2.83
C GLU A 86 -15.08 -8.32 2.77
N VAL A 87 -14.98 -7.69 1.61
CA VAL A 87 -14.19 -6.48 1.38
C VAL A 87 -15.12 -5.36 0.96
N ARG A 88 -15.19 -4.29 1.76
CA ARG A 88 -15.95 -3.07 1.48
C ARG A 88 -15.02 -2.01 0.91
N LEU A 89 -15.34 -1.53 -0.28
CA LEU A 89 -14.55 -0.51 -0.97
C LEU A 89 -15.14 0.87 -0.73
N GLU A 90 -14.30 1.78 -0.22
CA GLU A 90 -14.62 3.19 0.00
C GLU A 90 -13.68 4.08 -0.83
N ALA A 91 -14.07 5.33 -1.03
CA ALA A 91 -13.19 6.34 -1.62
C ALA A 91 -11.93 6.50 -0.76
N GLY A 92 -10.75 6.61 -1.37
CA GLY A 92 -9.49 6.68 -0.63
C GLY A 92 -8.31 7.19 -1.46
N ASN A 93 -7.12 7.25 -0.85
CA ASN A 93 -5.88 7.59 -1.52
C ASN A 93 -4.99 6.35 -1.64
N TRP A 94 -4.36 6.13 -2.80
CA TRP A 94 -3.43 5.02 -3.02
C TRP A 94 -2.14 5.14 -2.18
N GLU A 95 -1.68 6.37 -1.94
CA GLU A 95 -0.46 6.69 -1.16
C GLU A 95 -0.68 6.57 0.35
N GLU A 96 -1.93 6.54 0.80
CA GLU A 96 -2.28 6.46 2.22
C GLU A 96 -3.54 5.60 2.37
N LEU A 97 -3.54 4.43 1.75
CA LEU A 97 -4.72 3.59 1.66
C LEU A 97 -5.05 3.01 3.03
N PRO A 98 -6.20 3.35 3.64
CA PRO A 98 -6.62 2.69 4.86
C PRO A 98 -7.05 1.26 4.56
N VAL A 99 -6.61 0.35 5.41
CA VAL A 99 -6.96 -1.06 5.45
C VAL A 99 -7.41 -1.35 6.87
N VAL A 100 -8.72 -1.49 7.07
CA VAL A 100 -9.32 -1.68 8.39
C VAL A 100 -9.87 -3.10 8.48
N CYS A 101 -9.25 -3.92 9.32
CA CYS A 101 -9.71 -5.27 9.62
C CYS A 101 -10.69 -5.21 10.80
N VAL A 102 -11.96 -5.50 10.53
CA VAL A 102 -13.01 -5.53 11.55
C VAL A 102 -13.21 -6.95 12.01
N PHE A 103 -12.91 -7.22 13.27
CA PHE A 103 -13.07 -8.55 13.87
C PHE A 103 -14.54 -8.88 14.11
N ASP A 104 -14.90 -10.16 14.00
CA ASP A 104 -16.22 -10.64 14.42
C ASP A 104 -16.23 -10.82 15.95
N GLY A 105 -16.45 -9.71 16.65
CA GLY A 105 -16.34 -9.62 18.11
C GLY A 105 -15.00 -9.04 18.57
N ARG A 106 -14.74 -9.07 19.88
CA ARG A 106 -13.53 -8.49 20.46
C ARG A 106 -12.35 -9.45 20.29
N PRO A 107 -11.28 -9.07 19.57
CA PRO A 107 -10.11 -9.94 19.41
C PRO A 107 -9.36 -10.08 20.74
N LEU A 108 -8.66 -11.20 20.89
CA LEU A 108 -7.61 -11.31 21.91
C LEU A 108 -6.39 -10.49 21.46
N PRO A 109 -5.55 -10.00 22.39
CA PRO A 109 -4.35 -9.23 22.05
C PRO A 109 -3.44 -9.95 21.04
N GLU A 110 -3.26 -11.26 21.18
CA GLU A 110 -2.44 -12.09 20.30
C GLU A 110 -2.97 -12.18 18.86
N ASP A 111 -4.29 -12.07 18.66
CA ASP A 111 -4.92 -12.06 17.34
C ASP A 111 -4.71 -10.71 16.65
N ALA A 112 -4.84 -9.63 17.41
CA ALA A 112 -4.54 -8.29 16.92
C ALA A 112 -3.06 -8.16 16.53
N GLU A 113 -2.15 -8.69 17.34
CA GLU A 113 -0.71 -8.69 17.06
C GLU A 113 -0.33 -9.58 15.87
N ALA A 114 -0.93 -10.77 15.75
CA ALA A 114 -0.70 -11.65 14.61
C ALA A 114 -1.17 -11.02 13.30
N LEU A 115 -2.35 -10.38 13.32
CA LEU A 115 -2.88 -9.69 12.15
C LEU A 115 -2.05 -8.45 11.80
N ALA A 116 -1.61 -7.67 12.80
CA ALA A 116 -0.67 -6.56 12.60
C ALA A 116 0.65 -7.04 11.97
N THR A 117 1.17 -8.18 12.43
CA THR A 117 2.36 -8.81 11.88
C THR A 117 2.15 -9.22 10.42
N LEU A 118 0.99 -9.78 10.07
CA LEU A 118 0.64 -10.12 8.68
C LEU A 118 0.63 -8.86 7.79
N LEU A 119 -0.01 -7.78 8.23
CA LEU A 119 -0.05 -6.52 7.48
C LEU A 119 1.36 -5.95 7.27
N ARG A 120 2.20 -5.95 8.33
CA ARG A 120 3.60 -5.52 8.24
C ARG A 120 4.43 -6.40 7.30
N ALA A 121 4.30 -7.72 7.42
CA ALA A 121 5.00 -8.67 6.58
C ALA A 121 4.62 -8.52 5.10
N PHE A 122 3.34 -8.28 4.80
CA PHE A 122 2.88 -7.92 3.46
C PHE A 122 3.58 -6.66 2.95
N THR A 123 3.61 -5.58 3.73
CA THR A 123 4.25 -4.32 3.32
C THR A 123 5.75 -4.49 3.09
N ILE A 124 6.44 -5.27 3.93
CA ILE A 124 7.85 -5.61 3.74
C ILE A 124 8.06 -6.41 2.45
N PHE A 125 7.24 -7.44 2.21
CA PHE A 125 7.31 -8.24 0.98
C PHE A 125 7.06 -7.38 -0.27
N ALA A 126 6.08 -6.49 -0.20
CA ALA A 126 5.76 -5.54 -1.25
C ALA A 126 6.92 -4.56 -1.50
N TRP A 127 7.53 -4.00 -0.44
CA TRP A 127 8.71 -3.15 -0.52
C TRP A 127 9.89 -3.84 -1.24
N TYR A 128 10.13 -5.13 -0.97
CA TYR A 128 11.16 -5.92 -1.66
C TYR A 128 10.80 -6.30 -3.11
N GLY A 129 9.69 -5.81 -3.64
CA GLY A 129 9.26 -6.04 -5.01
C GLY A 129 8.59 -7.40 -5.23
N GLY A 130 8.03 -8.00 -4.18
CA GLY A 130 7.32 -9.29 -4.25
C GLY A 130 6.21 -9.36 -5.30
N PHE A 131 5.70 -8.20 -5.75
CA PHE A 131 4.67 -8.09 -6.79
C PHE A 131 5.20 -7.59 -8.15
N ALA A 132 6.51 -7.59 -8.36
CA ALA A 132 7.10 -7.16 -9.64
C ALA A 132 6.65 -8.01 -10.85
N GLY A 133 6.20 -9.26 -10.63
CA GLY A 133 5.64 -10.12 -11.67
C GLY A 133 4.21 -9.76 -12.10
N ALA A 134 3.47 -9.00 -11.29
CA ALA A 134 2.11 -8.55 -11.58
C ALA A 134 2.07 -7.19 -12.31
N ARG A 135 3.17 -6.81 -12.96
CA ARG A 135 3.29 -5.56 -13.71
C ARG A 135 2.36 -5.53 -14.91
N ALA A 136 1.84 -4.34 -15.21
CA ALA A 136 1.25 -4.08 -16.52
C ALA A 136 2.28 -4.32 -17.63
N ALA A 137 1.79 -4.76 -18.79
CA ALA A 137 2.66 -5.06 -19.93
C ALA A 137 3.47 -3.83 -20.36
N ARG A 138 4.68 -4.08 -20.87
CA ARG A 138 5.58 -3.04 -21.38
C ARG A 138 4.86 -2.14 -22.39
N GLY A 139 4.97 -0.83 -22.26
CA GLY A 139 4.30 0.16 -23.11
C GLY A 139 2.93 0.66 -22.63
N ALA A 140 2.40 0.17 -21.50
CA ALA A 140 1.29 0.84 -20.83
C ALA A 140 1.75 2.15 -20.16
N PRO A 141 0.96 3.24 -20.17
CA PRO A 141 1.31 4.48 -19.48
C PRO A 141 1.68 4.23 -18.01
N GLY A 142 2.83 4.74 -17.56
CA GLY A 142 3.37 4.53 -16.21
C GLY A 142 4.01 3.15 -15.93
N ALA A 143 3.76 2.12 -16.75
CA ALA A 143 4.19 0.74 -16.48
C ALA A 143 5.69 0.48 -16.67
N ASP A 144 6.34 1.23 -17.57
CA ASP A 144 7.77 1.08 -17.86
C ASP A 144 8.67 1.84 -16.87
N ARG A 145 8.08 2.61 -15.95
CA ARG A 145 8.80 3.64 -15.19
C ARG A 145 9.09 3.25 -13.75
N TRP A 146 8.35 2.31 -13.14
CA TRP A 146 8.44 2.06 -11.69
C TRP A 146 8.26 0.59 -11.27
N THR A 147 8.91 0.23 -10.17
CA THR A 147 8.84 -1.12 -9.60
C THR A 147 7.89 -1.12 -8.41
N GLY A 148 6.86 -1.97 -8.42
CA GLY A 148 5.77 -1.96 -7.44
C GLY A 148 6.19 -2.20 -5.98
N ARG A 149 6.70 -1.15 -5.35
CA ARG A 149 7.14 -1.10 -3.97
C ARG A 149 6.13 -0.32 -3.15
N ALA A 150 5.70 -0.90 -2.04
CA ALA A 150 5.07 -0.16 -0.96
C ALA A 150 6.14 0.70 -0.30
N HIS A 151 5.77 1.80 0.34
CA HIS A 151 6.71 2.68 1.04
C HIS A 151 6.58 2.69 2.55
N GLY A 152 5.41 2.33 3.08
CA GLY A 152 5.12 2.53 4.49
C GLY A 152 3.91 1.78 4.98
N ILE A 153 3.90 1.50 6.27
CA ILE A 153 2.71 1.10 7.01
C ILE A 153 2.71 1.78 8.35
N ARG A 154 1.52 2.18 8.79
CA ARG A 154 1.23 2.50 10.20
C ARG A 154 0.09 1.62 10.65
N VAL A 155 0.23 0.96 11.80
CA VAL A 155 -0.80 0.07 12.35
C VAL A 155 -1.22 0.55 13.73
N GLU A 156 -2.51 0.51 14.02
CA GLU A 156 -3.10 0.87 15.30
C GLU A 156 -4.31 -0.02 15.60
N LEU A 157 -4.51 -0.38 16.86
CA LEU A 157 -5.72 -1.08 17.32
C LEU A 157 -6.67 -0.05 17.95
N ARG A 158 -7.89 0.08 17.42
CA ARG A 158 -8.92 1.01 17.90
C ARG A 158 -10.24 0.29 18.04
N ASP A 159 -10.86 0.32 19.23
CA ASP A 159 -12.21 -0.22 19.47
C ASP A 159 -12.48 -1.65 18.94
N GLY A 160 -11.46 -2.52 18.95
CA GLY A 160 -11.58 -3.88 18.43
C GLY A 160 -11.45 -3.99 16.92
N GLU A 161 -10.95 -2.96 16.24
CA GLU A 161 -10.59 -2.92 14.83
C GLU A 161 -9.09 -2.70 14.68
N LEU A 162 -8.45 -3.43 13.76
CA LEU A 162 -7.07 -3.18 13.40
C LEU A 162 -7.01 -2.25 12.20
N TRP A 163 -6.54 -1.02 12.43
CA TRP A 163 -6.38 0.01 11.43
C TRP A 163 -4.96 -0.01 10.90
N ALA A 164 -4.80 -0.15 9.59
CA ALA A 164 -3.54 0.10 8.91
C ALA A 164 -3.70 1.21 7.88
N VAL A 165 -2.69 2.06 7.75
CA VAL A 165 -2.55 2.98 6.62
C VAL A 165 -1.34 2.52 5.84
N LEU A 166 -1.57 2.10 4.60
CA LEU A 166 -0.52 1.62 3.69
C LEU A 166 -0.16 2.73 2.71
N ASP A 167 1.12 3.10 2.67
CA ASP A 167 1.66 3.77 1.50
C ASP A 167 2.06 2.69 0.52
N LEU A 168 1.20 2.46 -0.48
CA LEU A 168 1.37 1.39 -1.45
C LEU A 168 2.37 1.76 -2.55
N GLY A 169 2.84 3.00 -2.61
CA GLY A 169 3.70 3.48 -3.69
C GLY A 169 3.18 3.00 -5.05
N THR A 170 4.03 2.33 -5.82
CA THR A 170 3.68 1.82 -7.16
C THR A 170 3.21 0.36 -7.15
N CYS A 171 2.90 -0.23 -5.99
CA CYS A 171 2.33 -1.57 -5.92
C CYS A 171 1.09 -1.69 -6.81
N PRO A 172 0.96 -2.78 -7.58
CA PRO A 172 -0.21 -2.98 -8.43
C PRO A 172 -1.44 -3.38 -7.60
N PRO A 173 -2.67 -3.19 -8.11
CA PRO A 173 -3.89 -3.64 -7.45
C PRO A 173 -3.92 -5.12 -7.04
N ALA A 174 -3.24 -5.97 -7.81
CA ALA A 174 -3.09 -7.39 -7.50
C ALA A 174 -2.39 -7.66 -6.15
N ALA A 175 -1.56 -6.73 -5.66
CA ALA A 175 -0.94 -6.84 -4.34
C ALA A 175 -2.01 -6.81 -3.23
N VAL A 176 -3.01 -5.95 -3.35
CA VAL A 176 -4.10 -5.85 -2.36
C VAL A 176 -5.01 -7.09 -2.42
N GLU A 177 -5.17 -7.70 -3.59
CA GLU A 177 -5.86 -8.99 -3.73
C GLU A 177 -5.10 -10.15 -3.06
N ALA A 178 -3.77 -10.17 -3.20
CA ALA A 178 -2.93 -11.12 -2.46
C ALA A 178 -2.99 -10.91 -0.94
N LEU A 179 -3.03 -9.65 -0.48
CA LEU A 179 -3.25 -9.32 0.92
C LEU A 179 -4.59 -9.89 1.41
N CYS A 180 -5.68 -9.66 0.69
CA CYS A 180 -7.00 -10.19 1.06
C CYS A 180 -7.04 -11.73 1.05
N THR A 181 -6.26 -12.36 0.19
CA THR A 181 -6.10 -13.82 0.16
C THR A 181 -5.37 -14.32 1.41
N ALA A 182 -4.29 -13.66 1.82
CA ALA A 182 -3.59 -13.97 3.07
C ALA A 182 -4.48 -13.75 4.31
N LEU A 183 -5.26 -12.67 4.33
CA LEU A 183 -6.26 -12.40 5.38
C LEU A 183 -7.36 -13.47 5.40
N SER A 184 -7.79 -13.96 4.24
CA SER A 184 -8.73 -15.08 4.19
C SER A 184 -8.13 -16.36 4.79
N GLY A 185 -6.87 -16.66 4.53
CA GLY A 185 -6.17 -17.79 5.16
C GLY A 185 -6.05 -17.63 6.68
N TYR A 186 -5.74 -16.42 7.15
CA TYR A 186 -5.75 -16.10 8.58
C TYR A 186 -7.11 -16.40 9.24
N CYS A 187 -8.22 -16.02 8.59
CA CYS A 187 -9.58 -16.30 9.06
C CYS A 187 -9.97 -17.80 9.02
N GLU A 188 -9.19 -18.65 8.35
CA GLU A 188 -9.39 -20.10 8.41
C GLU A 188 -8.73 -20.73 9.63
N GLU A 189 -7.58 -20.19 10.04
CA GLU A 189 -6.75 -20.75 11.12
C GLU A 189 -7.01 -20.10 12.48
N ARG A 190 -7.46 -18.84 12.51
CA ARG A 190 -7.57 -18.03 13.72
C ARG A 190 -8.96 -17.40 13.88
N VAL A 191 -9.03 -16.11 14.18
CA VAL A 191 -10.26 -15.36 14.44
C VAL A 191 -10.84 -14.83 13.13
N PRO A 192 -12.15 -15.04 12.89
CA PRO A 192 -12.81 -14.51 11.72
C PRO A 192 -12.90 -12.98 11.76
N LEU A 193 -12.71 -12.36 10.60
CA LEU A 193 -13.06 -10.97 10.37
C LEU A 193 -14.53 -10.89 9.92
N ALA A 194 -15.28 -9.95 10.49
CA ALA A 194 -16.62 -9.63 10.02
C ALA A 194 -16.55 -9.07 8.59
N TYR A 195 -15.63 -8.15 8.35
CA TYR A 195 -15.28 -7.63 7.04
C TYR A 195 -13.94 -6.88 7.08
N LEU A 196 -13.39 -6.63 5.90
CA LEU A 196 -12.28 -5.73 5.63
C LEU A 196 -12.84 -4.48 4.97
N ARG A 197 -12.34 -3.31 5.35
CA ARG A 197 -12.62 -2.06 4.65
C ARG A 197 -11.34 -1.52 4.02
N LEU A 198 -11.42 -1.16 2.74
CA LEU A 198 -10.34 -0.56 1.98
C LEU A 198 -10.74 0.83 1.51
N GLY A 199 -9.93 1.84 1.82
CA GLY A 199 -10.31 3.24 1.63
C GLY A 199 -10.98 3.83 2.88
N GLY A 200 -11.57 5.01 2.71
CA GLY A 200 -12.17 5.79 3.79
C GLY A 200 -11.22 6.82 4.37
N LYS A 201 -11.64 7.47 5.47
CA LYS A 201 -10.78 8.34 6.26
C LYS A 201 -10.14 7.54 7.39
N PRO A 202 -8.81 7.63 7.62
CA PRO A 202 -8.12 7.03 8.75
C PRO A 202 -8.47 7.69 10.10
#